data_AF-A0A1J6KG69-F1
#
_entry.id   AF-A0A1J6KG69-F1
#
_cell.length_a   1.000
_cell.length_b   1.000
_cell.length_c   1.000
_cell.angle_alpha   90.00
_cell.angle_beta   90.00
_cell.angle_gamma   90.00
#
_symmetry.space_group_name_H-M   'P 1'
#
loop_
_entity.id
_entity.type
_entity.pdbx_description
1 polymer ?
#
loop_
_entity_poly.entity_id
_entity_poly.type
_entity_poly.pdbx_seq_one_letter_code
_entity_poly.pdbx_strand_id
1 'polypeptide(L)'
;MQEFKSQVVSDSNNVKLKEEIEDSYQMKIRCPCGSSSQTETMIQCEDRRCRTWQHVSCVIIPEKPIEGGALPNPPETFYCELCRLSRADPFWEMIENPLYPVKLAFTSVPADGTNIEQRIEKTFQLTTAGRNLLAKQDYDLQAWCLLLNDKVQFKMQWPQHADLQVNGIPVHCIDRTGSQLLGANGRDYGAIITQCSRDGINKILFGGLDARVFCLGVRLVKRRTFQQILNMIRKEPDGEIFEDALARVRRCVGGRTATENADSDPDLEAVVTDFVPVNLRCPLSGSRINVAGRFKPCVHMGCFDLEIFLEMNQRSRKWQCPICLKNYSLDDVVIDPYFNRITSQLRTCGEKVAEVEIKPDGSWRAKADGDLGH
;
A
#
# COMPACT_ATOMS: atom_id res chain seq x y z
N MET A 1 -13.30 6.92 84.62
CA MET A 1 -14.39 7.85 84.28
C MET A 1 -14.79 7.51 82.85
N GLN A 2 -16.00 6.98 82.67
CA GLN A 2 -16.67 6.80 81.36
C GLN A 2 -16.63 8.15 80.60
N GLU A 3 -16.51 8.20 79.28
CA GLU A 3 -17.59 7.87 78.34
C GLU A 3 -17.12 7.31 76.97
N PHE A 4 -18.03 6.52 76.39
CA PHE A 4 -18.20 6.02 75.01
C PHE A 4 -17.92 7.07 73.90
N LYS A 5 -17.62 6.76 72.62
CA LYS A 5 -18.15 5.70 71.74
C LYS A 5 -17.32 5.63 70.42
N SER A 6 -17.13 4.40 69.91
CA SER A 6 -17.12 3.96 68.48
C SER A 6 -16.20 4.67 67.45
N GLN A 7 -15.49 4.04 66.52
CA GLN A 7 -15.36 2.65 66.07
C GLN A 7 -14.44 2.69 64.82
N VAL A 8 -13.30 2.01 64.83
CA VAL A 8 -12.62 1.57 63.60
C VAL A 8 -12.01 0.21 63.92
N VAL A 9 -12.70 -0.85 63.50
CA VAL A 9 -12.23 -2.23 63.62
C VAL A 9 -11.36 -2.52 62.41
N SER A 10 -10.06 -2.73 62.65
CA SER A 10 -9.11 -3.25 61.67
C SER A 10 -8.85 -4.71 62.00
N ASP A 11 -9.44 -5.63 61.24
CA ASP A 11 -9.06 -7.04 61.30
C ASP A 11 -8.89 -7.63 59.89
N SER A 12 -7.62 -7.85 59.58
CA SER A 12 -7.03 -9.03 58.95
C SER A 12 -7.90 -9.88 58.00
N ASN A 13 -7.47 -9.98 56.73
CA ASN A 13 -7.65 -11.21 55.96
C ASN A 13 -6.61 -11.38 54.85
N ASN A 14 -6.03 -12.58 54.87
CA ASN A 14 -5.02 -13.13 53.99
C ASN A 14 -5.70 -13.54 52.67
N VAL A 15 -5.55 -12.78 51.58
CA VAL A 15 -6.09 -13.14 50.27
C VAL A 15 -4.95 -13.41 49.31
N LYS A 16 -4.79 -14.70 49.00
CA LYS A 16 -4.02 -15.24 47.89
C LYS A 16 -4.36 -14.48 46.60
N LEU A 17 -3.34 -13.89 45.98
CA LEU A 17 -3.36 -13.48 44.58
C LEU A 17 -3.80 -14.67 43.72
N LYS A 18 -5.02 -14.58 43.19
CA LYS A 18 -5.51 -15.46 42.14
C LYS A 18 -6.32 -14.58 41.20
N GLU A 19 -5.70 -14.29 40.07
CA GLU A 19 -6.30 -14.33 38.73
C GLU A 19 -5.22 -13.85 37.75
N GLU A 20 -4.35 -14.79 37.38
CA GLU A 20 -3.70 -14.73 36.08
C GLU A 20 -4.81 -14.81 35.03
N ILE A 21 -5.02 -13.71 34.32
CA ILE A 21 -5.79 -13.71 33.08
C ILE A 21 -4.91 -14.41 32.05
N GLU A 22 -5.11 -15.72 31.87
CA GLU A 22 -4.69 -16.42 30.66
C GLU A 22 -5.47 -15.81 29.49
N ASP A 23 -4.89 -14.78 28.85
CA ASP A 23 -5.29 -14.35 27.52
C ASP A 23 -5.01 -15.51 26.57
N SER A 24 -6.02 -16.36 26.35
CA SER A 24 -5.95 -17.41 25.34
C SER A 24 -5.76 -16.72 23.98
N TYR A 25 -4.56 -16.79 23.42
CA TYR A 25 -4.23 -16.25 22.10
C TYR A 25 -4.99 -17.03 21.02
N GLN A 26 -6.26 -16.70 20.80
CA GLN A 26 -7.05 -17.35 19.75
C GLN A 26 -6.53 -16.93 18.36
N MET A 27 -6.06 -17.89 17.57
CA MET A 27 -5.59 -17.64 16.21
C MET A 27 -6.72 -17.03 15.36
N LYS A 28 -6.52 -15.80 14.89
CA LYS A 28 -7.46 -15.10 14.02
C LYS A 28 -7.39 -15.62 12.57
N ILE A 29 -8.09 -16.70 12.28
CA ILE A 29 -8.10 -17.34 10.95
C ILE A 29 -9.14 -16.66 10.06
N ARG A 30 -8.71 -16.18 8.89
CA ARG A 30 -9.59 -15.57 7.87
C ARG A 30 -9.12 -15.97 6.48
N CYS A 31 -9.28 -17.24 6.15
CA CYS A 31 -8.83 -17.79 4.87
C CYS A 31 -9.87 -17.56 3.75
N PRO A 32 -9.45 -17.24 2.51
CA PRO A 32 -10.38 -17.06 1.39
C PRO A 32 -11.22 -18.30 1.01
N CYS A 33 -10.89 -19.49 1.53
CA CYS A 33 -11.71 -20.69 1.38
C CYS A 33 -12.91 -20.74 2.34
N GLY A 34 -12.95 -19.87 3.35
CA GLY A 34 -13.98 -19.83 4.39
C GLY A 34 -13.79 -20.83 5.53
N SER A 35 -12.82 -21.74 5.44
CA SER A 35 -12.49 -22.68 6.52
C SER A 35 -11.69 -22.00 7.63
N SER A 36 -12.00 -22.35 8.88
CA SER A 36 -11.25 -21.98 10.08
C SER A 36 -10.37 -23.11 10.62
N SER A 37 -10.13 -24.16 9.81
CA SER A 37 -9.29 -25.28 10.22
C SER A 37 -7.84 -24.85 10.49
N GLN A 38 -7.22 -25.45 11.50
CA GLN A 38 -5.80 -25.27 11.86
C GLN A 38 -4.92 -26.47 11.48
N THR A 39 -5.51 -27.51 10.88
CA THR A 39 -4.79 -28.76 10.57
C THR A 39 -3.87 -28.65 9.35
N GLU A 40 -4.04 -27.61 8.55
CA GLU A 40 -3.24 -27.34 7.36
C GLU A 40 -2.09 -26.38 7.68
N THR A 41 -1.07 -26.34 6.81
CA THR A 41 0.02 -25.36 6.92
C THR A 41 -0.53 -23.94 6.81
N MET A 42 -0.21 -23.11 7.80
CA MET A 42 -0.69 -21.73 7.92
C MET A 42 0.41 -20.71 7.62
N ILE A 43 0.01 -19.55 7.11
CA ILE A 43 0.86 -18.36 6.97
C ILE A 43 0.17 -17.17 7.63
N GLN A 44 0.95 -16.33 8.31
CA GLN A 44 0.46 -15.14 9.00
C GLN A 44 0.70 -13.88 8.15
N CYS A 45 -0.28 -12.99 8.13
CA CYS A 45 -0.11 -11.66 7.56
C CYS A 45 0.93 -10.84 8.36
N GLU A 46 1.92 -10.28 7.67
CA GLU A 46 3.02 -9.47 8.20
C GLU A 46 2.55 -8.17 8.87
N ASP A 47 1.38 -7.66 8.47
CA ASP A 47 0.82 -6.45 9.07
C ASP A 47 0.49 -6.69 10.55
N ARG A 48 1.26 -6.02 11.43
CA ARG A 48 1.19 -6.16 12.89
C ARG A 48 -0.19 -5.85 13.47
N ARG A 49 -1.00 -5.03 12.79
CA ARG A 49 -2.38 -4.73 13.22
C ARG A 49 -3.39 -5.77 12.73
N CYS A 50 -3.04 -6.54 11.71
CA CYS A 50 -3.90 -7.54 11.11
C CYS A 50 -3.73 -8.92 11.75
N ARG A 51 -2.49 -9.44 11.74
CA ARG A 51 -2.06 -10.75 12.28
C ARG A 51 -2.95 -11.94 11.93
N THR A 52 -3.70 -11.85 10.84
CA THR A 52 -4.61 -12.91 10.40
C THR A 52 -3.81 -14.09 9.84
N TRP A 53 -4.30 -15.29 10.13
CA TRP A 53 -3.77 -16.54 9.61
C TRP A 53 -4.60 -17.06 8.43
N GLN A 54 -3.94 -17.61 7.42
CA GLN A 54 -4.55 -18.17 6.22
C GLN A 54 -3.85 -19.47 5.82
N HIS A 55 -4.56 -20.37 5.14
CA HIS A 55 -3.96 -21.61 4.64
C HIS A 55 -2.99 -21.31 3.49
N VAL A 56 -1.77 -21.83 3.56
CA VAL A 56 -0.75 -21.64 2.51
C VAL A 56 -1.28 -22.12 1.15
N SER A 57 -1.95 -23.29 1.13
CA SER A 57 -2.59 -23.89 -0.04
C SER A 57 -3.64 -22.98 -0.71
N CYS A 58 -4.23 -22.07 0.05
CA CYS A 58 -5.29 -21.20 -0.43
C CYS A 58 -4.77 -19.91 -1.04
N VAL A 59 -3.67 -19.36 -0.52
CA VAL A 59 -3.20 -18.00 -0.82
C VAL A 59 -1.86 -17.96 -1.56
N ILE A 60 -1.03 -19.01 -1.45
CA ILE A 60 0.23 -19.14 -2.19
C ILE A 60 -0.04 -19.97 -3.45
N ILE A 61 -0.32 -19.28 -4.56
CA ILE A 61 -0.65 -19.93 -5.84
C ILE A 61 0.61 -20.00 -6.71
N PRO A 62 1.13 -21.20 -7.04
CA PRO A 62 2.34 -21.32 -7.83
C PRO A 62 2.10 -20.90 -9.29
N GLU A 63 3.14 -20.41 -9.98
CA GLU A 63 3.04 -20.06 -11.41
C GLU A 63 2.90 -21.29 -12.31
N LYS A 64 3.42 -22.43 -11.87
CA LYS A 64 3.34 -23.73 -12.55
C LYS A 64 2.83 -24.81 -11.58
N PRO A 65 2.10 -25.82 -12.07
CA PRO A 65 1.74 -26.97 -11.24
C PRO A 65 3.02 -27.59 -10.62
N ILE A 66 3.01 -27.79 -9.30
CA ILE A 66 4.13 -28.45 -8.61
C ILE A 66 3.92 -29.96 -8.78
N GLU A 67 4.87 -30.63 -9.43
CA GLU A 67 4.86 -32.09 -9.55
C GLU A 67 4.98 -32.72 -8.16
N GLY A 68 4.15 -33.74 -7.87
CA GLY A 68 4.20 -34.48 -6.60
C GLY A 68 3.45 -33.86 -5.41
N GLY A 69 2.63 -32.82 -5.61
CA GLY A 69 1.74 -32.30 -4.57
C GLY A 69 2.45 -31.58 -3.40
N ALA A 70 3.73 -31.24 -3.56
CA ALA A 70 4.47 -30.48 -2.57
C ALA A 70 3.91 -29.05 -2.43
N LEU A 71 3.85 -28.57 -1.18
CA LEU A 71 3.37 -27.23 -0.88
C LEU A 71 4.39 -26.18 -1.38
N PRO A 72 3.94 -25.05 -1.97
CA PRO A 72 4.86 -23.98 -2.36
C PRO A 72 5.56 -23.41 -1.12
N ASN A 73 6.84 -23.08 -1.29
CA ASN A 73 7.60 -22.38 -0.24
C ASN A 73 6.94 -21.01 0.02
N PRO A 74 6.64 -20.68 1.28
CA PRO A 74 6.06 -19.39 1.62
C PRO A 74 7.06 -18.27 1.33
N PRO A 75 6.59 -17.10 0.87
CA PRO A 75 7.46 -15.94 0.67
C PRO A 75 7.98 -15.39 2.01
N GLU A 76 9.10 -14.66 1.97
CA GLU A 76 9.65 -13.96 3.15
C GLU A 76 8.64 -13.00 3.78
N THR A 77 7.85 -12.33 2.95
CA THR A 77 6.80 -11.41 3.40
C THR A 77 5.46 -11.79 2.79
N PHE A 78 4.42 -11.85 3.61
CA PHE A 78 3.06 -12.15 3.19
C PHE A 78 2.06 -11.12 3.73
N TYR A 79 1.18 -10.62 2.85
CA TYR A 79 0.05 -9.78 3.24
C TYR A 79 -1.24 -10.44 2.79
N CYS A 80 -2.22 -10.55 3.69
CA CYS A 80 -3.56 -11.01 3.34
C CYS A 80 -4.24 -10.04 2.34
N GLU A 81 -5.31 -10.50 1.71
CA GLU A 81 -6.02 -9.79 0.65
C GLU A 81 -6.50 -8.41 1.11
N LEU A 82 -7.03 -8.30 2.33
CA LEU A 82 -7.49 -7.01 2.88
C LEU A 82 -6.34 -6.03 3.11
N CYS A 83 -5.19 -6.51 3.59
CA CYS A 83 -3.99 -5.69 3.76
C CYS A 83 -3.42 -5.25 2.41
N ARG A 84 -3.39 -6.15 1.42
CA ARG A 84 -3.02 -5.82 0.04
C ARG A 84 -3.94 -4.76 -0.55
N LEU A 85 -5.25 -4.92 -0.36
CA LEU A 85 -6.27 -4.00 -0.84
C LEU A 85 -6.15 -2.60 -0.21
N SER A 86 -5.91 -2.53 1.10
CA SER A 86 -5.74 -1.26 1.81
C SER A 86 -4.53 -0.46 1.32
N ARG A 87 -3.46 -1.15 0.90
CA ARG A 87 -2.25 -0.54 0.34
C ARG A 87 -2.38 -0.23 -1.15
N ALA A 88 -3.19 -1.00 -1.87
CA ALA A 88 -3.48 -0.74 -3.28
C ALA A 88 -4.23 0.57 -3.47
N ASP A 89 -5.16 0.90 -2.57
CA ASP A 89 -5.95 2.13 -2.64
C ASP A 89 -6.15 2.78 -1.26
N PRO A 90 -5.13 3.49 -0.75
CA PRO A 90 -5.17 4.10 0.58
C PRO A 90 -6.11 5.31 0.66
N PHE A 91 -6.61 5.81 -0.48
CA PHE A 91 -7.62 6.88 -0.54
C PHE A 91 -8.98 6.44 0.01
N TRP A 92 -9.18 5.13 0.21
CA TRP A 92 -10.35 4.59 0.87
C TRP A 92 -9.99 3.99 2.22
N GLU A 93 -10.67 4.46 3.25
CA GLU A 93 -10.70 3.83 4.56
C GLU A 93 -11.69 2.69 4.55
N MET A 94 -11.23 1.49 4.94
CA MET A 94 -12.09 0.32 5.07
C MET A 94 -12.82 0.39 6.42
N ILE A 95 -14.15 0.50 6.36
CA ILE A 95 -15.01 0.57 7.55
C ILE A 95 -15.45 -0.83 7.94
N GLU A 96 -16.01 -1.58 6.99
CA GLU A 96 -16.50 -2.94 7.19
C GLU A 96 -16.26 -3.80 5.94
N ASN A 97 -16.30 -5.12 6.10
CA ASN A 97 -16.23 -6.08 5.01
C ASN A 97 -17.49 -6.97 5.00
N PRO A 98 -18.62 -6.50 4.44
CA PRO A 98 -19.86 -7.29 4.34
C PRO A 98 -19.66 -8.66 3.68
N LEU A 99 -18.73 -8.74 2.72
CA LEU A 99 -18.24 -10.00 2.16
C LEU A 99 -16.72 -10.03 2.30
N TYR A 100 -16.24 -10.92 3.18
CA TYR A 100 -14.82 -11.22 3.29
C TYR A 100 -14.27 -11.82 1.98
N PRO A 101 -12.94 -11.77 1.77
CA PRO A 101 -12.33 -12.32 0.56
C PRO A 101 -12.78 -13.77 0.31
N VAL A 102 -13.27 -14.05 -0.88
CA VAL A 102 -13.65 -15.38 -1.35
C VAL A 102 -12.75 -15.76 -2.52
N LYS A 103 -12.09 -16.92 -2.43
CA LYS A 103 -11.26 -17.46 -3.51
C LYS A 103 -12.11 -17.84 -4.72
N LEU A 104 -11.62 -17.48 -5.89
CA LEU A 104 -12.21 -17.77 -7.19
C LEU A 104 -11.19 -18.54 -8.03
N ALA A 105 -11.55 -19.75 -8.40
CA ALA A 105 -10.81 -20.53 -9.39
C ALA A 105 -11.77 -20.79 -10.55
N PHE A 106 -11.53 -20.13 -11.68
CA PHE A 106 -12.26 -20.46 -12.90
C PHE A 106 -11.50 -21.60 -13.59
N THR A 107 -12.16 -22.72 -13.86
CA THR A 107 -11.58 -23.79 -14.68
C THR A 107 -11.56 -23.32 -16.12
N SER A 108 -10.45 -23.58 -16.83
CA SER A 108 -10.34 -23.32 -18.27
C SER A 108 -11.48 -23.98 -19.03
N VAL A 109 -11.89 -23.34 -20.13
CA VAL A 109 -12.85 -23.89 -21.10
C VAL A 109 -12.41 -25.30 -21.51
N PRO A 110 -13.29 -26.32 -21.45
CA PRO A 110 -12.98 -27.65 -21.97
C PRO A 110 -12.64 -27.59 -23.46
N ALA A 111 -11.79 -28.53 -23.93
CA ALA A 111 -11.26 -28.55 -25.29
C ALA A 111 -12.32 -28.68 -26.41
N ASP A 112 -13.58 -28.94 -26.02
CA ASP A 112 -14.76 -29.06 -26.86
C ASP A 112 -15.44 -27.71 -27.19
N GLY A 113 -14.90 -26.59 -26.68
CA GLY A 113 -15.38 -25.24 -27.02
C GLY A 113 -16.72 -24.86 -26.38
N THR A 114 -17.22 -25.66 -25.44
CA THR A 114 -18.40 -25.27 -24.64
C THR A 114 -18.00 -24.26 -23.57
N ASN A 115 -18.39 -22.99 -23.75
CA ASN A 115 -18.24 -21.94 -22.74
C ASN A 115 -19.09 -22.27 -21.51
N ILE A 116 -18.53 -23.00 -20.55
CA ILE A 116 -19.13 -23.10 -19.22
C ILE A 116 -18.74 -21.82 -18.48
N GLU A 117 -19.59 -20.79 -18.58
CA GLU A 117 -19.46 -19.60 -17.74
C GLU A 117 -19.53 -20.02 -16.27
N GLN A 118 -18.38 -20.06 -15.61
CA GLN A 118 -18.35 -20.31 -14.18
C GLN A 118 -18.73 -19.04 -13.43
N ARG A 119 -19.92 -19.08 -12.85
CA ARG A 119 -20.46 -18.03 -12.01
C ARG A 119 -20.44 -18.50 -10.57
N ILE A 120 -19.87 -17.70 -9.68
CA ILE A 120 -20.02 -17.87 -8.25
C ILE A 120 -21.21 -17.04 -7.77
N GLU A 121 -21.96 -17.62 -6.85
CA GLU A 121 -23.06 -16.94 -6.16
C GLU A 121 -22.72 -16.86 -4.68
N LYS A 122 -22.77 -15.64 -4.13
CA LYS A 122 -22.61 -15.38 -2.70
C LYS A 122 -23.68 -14.41 -2.23
N THR A 123 -23.86 -14.36 -0.92
CA THR A 123 -24.68 -13.37 -0.26
C THR A 123 -23.82 -12.57 0.71
N PHE A 124 -24.22 -11.33 0.94
CA PHE A 124 -23.61 -10.48 1.96
C PHE A 124 -24.70 -9.67 2.66
N GLN A 125 -24.46 -9.35 3.92
CA GLN A 125 -25.42 -8.61 4.73
C GLN A 125 -24.96 -7.15 4.86
N LEU A 126 -25.82 -6.22 4.47
CA LEU A 126 -25.64 -4.80 4.74
C LEU A 126 -26.46 -4.46 5.99
N THR A 127 -25.77 -4.08 7.06
CA THR A 127 -26.42 -3.68 8.32
C THR A 127 -27.13 -2.34 8.15
N THR A 128 -28.16 -2.09 8.96
CA THR A 128 -28.85 -0.79 8.99
C THR A 128 -27.87 0.35 9.34
N ALA A 129 -26.89 0.10 10.21
CA ALA A 129 -25.83 1.05 10.51
C ALA A 129 -24.96 1.36 9.27
N GLY A 130 -24.55 0.34 8.52
CA GLY A 130 -23.84 0.51 7.25
C GLY A 130 -24.66 1.26 6.21
N ARG A 131 -25.96 0.97 6.12
CA ARG A 131 -26.92 1.68 5.25
C ARG A 131 -26.98 3.17 5.59
N ASN A 132 -27.02 3.52 6.87
CA ASN A 132 -27.04 4.91 7.33
C ASN A 132 -25.73 5.65 6.99
N LEU A 133 -24.59 4.95 7.00
CA LEU A 133 -23.33 5.53 6.54
C LEU A 133 -23.35 5.82 5.03
N LEU A 134 -23.88 4.91 4.22
CA LEU A 134 -24.02 5.08 2.77
C LEU A 134 -24.97 6.22 2.35
N ALA A 135 -25.76 6.76 3.27
CA ALA A 135 -26.54 7.98 3.01
C ALA A 135 -25.65 9.24 2.95
N LYS A 136 -24.42 9.18 3.44
CA LYS A 136 -23.43 10.27 3.40
C LYS A 136 -22.61 10.17 2.10
N GLN A 137 -22.24 11.32 1.53
CA GLN A 137 -21.55 11.39 0.23
C GLN A 137 -20.10 10.87 0.25
N ASP A 138 -19.49 10.75 1.42
CA ASP A 138 -18.12 10.28 1.58
C ASP A 138 -18.02 8.76 1.80
N TYR A 139 -19.14 8.03 1.74
CA TYR A 139 -19.16 6.58 1.92
C TYR A 139 -19.67 5.87 0.67
N ASP A 140 -19.07 4.72 0.39
CA ASP A 140 -19.48 3.86 -0.70
C ASP A 140 -19.39 2.38 -0.32
N LEU A 141 -20.23 1.58 -0.96
CA LEU A 141 -20.12 0.13 -0.94
C LEU A 141 -19.44 -0.30 -2.22
N GLN A 142 -18.35 -1.05 -2.10
CA GLN A 142 -17.49 -1.39 -3.23
C GLN A 142 -17.25 -2.90 -3.31
N ALA A 143 -17.50 -3.50 -4.46
CA ALA A 143 -17.01 -4.81 -4.83
C ALA A 143 -15.58 -4.69 -5.37
N TRP A 144 -14.69 -5.59 -4.98
CA TRP A 144 -13.27 -5.52 -5.36
C TRP A 144 -12.74 -6.91 -5.69
N CYS A 145 -11.70 -6.96 -6.51
CA CYS A 145 -11.06 -8.19 -6.92
C CYS A 145 -9.53 -8.07 -6.91
N LEU A 146 -8.84 -9.14 -6.53
CA LEU A 146 -7.37 -9.26 -6.58
C LEU A 146 -6.95 -10.56 -7.25
N LEU A 147 -5.86 -10.51 -8.01
CA LEU A 147 -5.15 -11.70 -8.47
C LEU A 147 -4.26 -12.21 -7.32
N LEU A 148 -4.41 -13.48 -6.92
CA LEU A 148 -3.72 -14.01 -5.73
C LEU A 148 -2.19 -14.08 -5.92
N ASN A 149 -1.71 -14.57 -7.07
CA ASN A 149 -0.29 -14.65 -7.44
C ASN A 149 0.22 -13.45 -8.26
N ASP A 150 -0.31 -12.24 -8.02
CA ASP A 150 0.17 -11.07 -8.74
C ASP A 150 1.62 -10.72 -8.39
N LYS A 151 2.43 -10.40 -9.42
CA LYS A 151 3.79 -9.90 -9.25
C LYS A 151 3.81 -8.48 -8.65
N VAL A 152 2.72 -7.73 -8.81
CA VAL A 152 2.53 -6.44 -8.15
C VAL A 152 1.65 -6.65 -6.92
N GLN A 153 2.30 -6.68 -5.76
CA GLN A 153 1.68 -7.06 -4.48
C GLN A 153 0.42 -6.25 -4.12
N PHE A 154 0.45 -4.93 -4.35
CA PHE A 154 -0.61 -3.99 -3.96
C PHE A 154 -1.36 -3.44 -5.18
N LYS A 155 -2.14 -4.30 -5.84
CA LYS A 155 -2.87 -3.96 -7.06
C LYS A 155 -4.22 -4.67 -7.12
N MET A 156 -5.29 -3.90 -7.35
CA MET A 156 -6.59 -4.44 -7.75
C MET A 156 -6.57 -4.93 -9.19
N GLN A 157 -7.20 -6.07 -9.42
CA GLN A 157 -7.29 -6.66 -10.75
C GLN A 157 -8.51 -7.56 -10.87
N TRP A 158 -9.40 -7.23 -11.82
CA TRP A 158 -10.48 -8.08 -12.27
C TRP A 158 -9.98 -9.15 -13.26
N PRO A 159 -10.58 -10.34 -13.28
CA PRO A 159 -10.35 -11.35 -14.31
C PRO A 159 -10.75 -10.85 -15.71
N GLN A 160 -10.33 -11.58 -16.73
CA GLN A 160 -10.84 -11.39 -18.09
C GLN A 160 -12.34 -11.70 -18.15
N HIS A 161 -13.07 -10.92 -18.96
CA HIS A 161 -14.52 -11.05 -19.14
C HIS A 161 -15.32 -11.05 -17.82
N ALA A 162 -14.91 -10.20 -16.87
CA ALA A 162 -15.57 -10.09 -15.56
C ALA A 162 -17.05 -9.67 -15.73
N ASP A 163 -17.98 -10.52 -15.29
CA ASP A 163 -19.42 -10.25 -15.22
C ASP A 163 -19.83 -10.18 -13.75
N LEU A 164 -20.17 -8.99 -13.28
CA LEU A 164 -20.62 -8.75 -11.91
C LEU A 164 -22.09 -8.34 -11.90
N GLN A 165 -22.88 -8.99 -11.07
CA GLN A 165 -24.28 -8.62 -10.83
C GLN A 165 -24.55 -8.55 -9.33
N VAL A 166 -25.27 -7.51 -8.91
CA VAL A 166 -25.70 -7.33 -7.52
C VAL A 166 -27.21 -7.19 -7.51
N ASN A 167 -27.89 -8.08 -6.78
CA ASN A 167 -29.36 -8.17 -6.74
C ASN A 167 -30.01 -8.24 -8.14
N GLY A 168 -29.36 -8.91 -9.09
CA GLY A 168 -29.80 -9.04 -10.48
C GLY A 168 -29.52 -7.82 -11.36
N ILE A 169 -28.88 -6.77 -10.82
CA ILE A 169 -28.47 -5.58 -11.57
C ILE A 169 -27.02 -5.75 -12.02
N PRO A 170 -26.72 -5.72 -13.33
CA PRO A 170 -25.35 -5.73 -13.83
C PRO A 170 -24.55 -4.51 -13.34
N VAL A 171 -23.31 -4.75 -12.92
CA VAL A 171 -22.38 -3.72 -12.45
C VAL A 171 -21.15 -3.77 -13.33
N HIS A 172 -20.79 -2.63 -13.89
CA HIS A 172 -19.59 -2.51 -14.71
C HIS A 172 -18.31 -2.59 -13.85
N CYS A 173 -17.48 -3.61 -14.07
CA CYS A 173 -16.21 -3.80 -13.36
C CYS A 173 -15.04 -3.09 -14.04
N ILE A 174 -14.73 -3.45 -15.29
CA ILE A 174 -13.81 -2.82 -16.24
C ILE A 174 -13.90 -3.63 -17.54
N ASP A 175 -14.08 -2.96 -18.67
CA ASP A 175 -14.06 -3.60 -19.98
C ASP A 175 -12.63 -3.68 -20.50
N ARG A 176 -12.11 -4.90 -20.71
CA ARG A 176 -10.85 -5.14 -21.40
C ARG A 176 -11.16 -5.84 -22.70
N THR A 177 -10.71 -5.24 -23.81
CA THR A 177 -10.93 -5.80 -25.13
C THR A 177 -10.12 -7.08 -25.33
N GLY A 178 -10.80 -8.19 -25.65
CA GLY A 178 -10.18 -9.47 -25.99
C GLY A 178 -9.33 -10.07 -24.85
N SER A 179 -8.26 -10.77 -25.21
CA SER A 179 -7.39 -11.48 -24.26
C SER A 179 -6.33 -10.61 -23.58
N GLN A 180 -6.52 -9.29 -23.50
CA GLN A 180 -5.53 -8.39 -22.90
C GLN A 180 -5.45 -8.56 -21.38
N LEU A 181 -4.25 -8.85 -20.88
CA LEU A 181 -3.97 -8.92 -19.44
C LEU A 181 -3.56 -7.54 -18.89
N LEU A 182 -3.86 -7.29 -17.63
CA LEU A 182 -3.42 -6.07 -16.93
C LEU A 182 -1.90 -6.12 -16.72
N GLY A 183 -1.17 -5.27 -17.44
CA GLY A 183 0.28 -5.15 -17.29
C GLY A 183 0.71 -4.61 -15.92
N ALA A 184 2.01 -4.67 -15.63
CA ALA A 184 2.57 -4.24 -14.34
C ALA A 184 2.26 -2.78 -13.96
N ASN A 185 2.05 -1.91 -14.96
CA ASN A 185 1.70 -0.50 -14.79
C ASN A 185 0.19 -0.22 -14.72
N GLY A 186 -0.67 -1.18 -15.08
CA GLY A 186 -2.11 -1.01 -15.05
C GLY A 186 -2.68 -1.10 -13.64
N ARG A 187 -3.78 -0.42 -13.37
CA ARG A 187 -4.51 -0.46 -12.09
C ARG A 187 -6.00 -0.48 -12.36
N ASP A 188 -6.68 -1.47 -11.80
CA ASP A 188 -8.14 -1.47 -11.76
C ASP A 188 -8.66 -0.75 -10.52
N TYR A 189 -9.96 -0.49 -10.52
CA TYR A 189 -10.70 0.04 -9.38
C TYR A 189 -11.78 -0.95 -8.96
N GLY A 190 -12.14 -0.91 -7.68
CA GLY A 190 -13.32 -1.64 -7.23
C GLY A 190 -14.60 -0.99 -7.77
N ALA A 191 -15.56 -1.82 -8.12
CA ALA A 191 -16.85 -1.41 -8.66
C ALA A 191 -17.74 -0.87 -7.53
N ILE A 192 -18.29 0.33 -7.71
CA ILE A 192 -19.23 0.92 -6.75
C ILE A 192 -20.58 0.23 -6.90
N ILE A 193 -21.06 -0.39 -5.83
CA ILE A 193 -22.30 -1.17 -5.77
C ILE A 193 -23.34 -0.57 -4.81
N THR A 194 -23.11 0.65 -4.33
CA THR A 194 -23.98 1.36 -3.39
C THR A 194 -25.43 1.39 -3.88
N GLN A 195 -25.65 1.75 -5.15
CA GLN A 195 -26.98 1.97 -5.73
C GLN A 195 -27.75 0.67 -6.01
N CYS A 196 -27.05 -0.44 -6.25
CA CYS A 196 -27.67 -1.75 -6.50
C CYS A 196 -27.84 -2.60 -5.23
N SER A 197 -27.48 -2.06 -4.06
CA SER A 197 -27.59 -2.75 -2.78
C SER A 197 -28.84 -2.33 -2.00
N ARG A 198 -29.34 -3.20 -1.11
CA ARG A 198 -30.50 -3.00 -0.22
C ARG A 198 -30.13 -3.27 1.25
N ASP A 199 -30.96 -2.82 2.18
CA ASP A 199 -30.82 -3.18 3.60
C ASP A 199 -31.01 -4.70 3.79
N GLY A 200 -30.25 -5.31 4.68
CA GLY A 200 -30.28 -6.75 4.92
C GLY A 200 -29.50 -7.57 3.88
N ILE A 201 -30.08 -8.68 3.43
CA ILE A 201 -29.38 -9.66 2.58
C ILE A 201 -29.36 -9.21 1.11
N ASN A 202 -28.14 -9.12 0.58
CA ASN A 202 -27.85 -8.84 -0.82
C ASN A 202 -27.24 -10.07 -1.47
N LYS A 203 -27.53 -10.24 -2.76
CA LYS A 203 -27.00 -11.31 -3.59
C LYS A 203 -25.95 -10.75 -4.56
N ILE A 204 -24.79 -11.38 -4.63
CA ILE A 204 -23.74 -11.05 -5.60
C ILE A 204 -23.48 -12.29 -6.46
N LEU A 205 -23.60 -12.12 -7.77
CA LEU A 205 -23.18 -13.10 -8.75
C LEU A 205 -21.94 -12.55 -9.45
N PHE A 206 -20.91 -13.38 -9.58
CA PHE A 206 -19.68 -12.99 -10.24
C PHE A 206 -19.16 -14.10 -11.13
N GLY A 207 -18.89 -13.79 -12.39
CA GLY A 207 -18.30 -14.69 -13.37
C GLY A 207 -17.11 -14.06 -14.07
N GLY A 208 -16.36 -14.90 -14.79
CA GLY A 208 -15.22 -14.49 -15.59
C GLY A 208 -14.68 -15.65 -16.41
N LEU A 209 -13.83 -15.33 -17.38
CA LEU A 209 -13.14 -16.31 -18.23
C LEU A 209 -11.64 -16.10 -18.10
N ASP A 210 -11.04 -16.61 -17.01
CA ASP A 210 -9.63 -16.42 -16.71
C ASP A 210 -9.07 -17.61 -15.93
N ALA A 211 -8.06 -18.30 -16.47
CA ALA A 211 -7.50 -19.49 -15.81
C ALA A 211 -6.75 -19.20 -14.50
N ARG A 212 -6.48 -17.92 -14.19
CA ARG A 212 -5.76 -17.53 -12.97
C ARG A 212 -6.70 -17.49 -11.78
N VAL A 213 -6.11 -17.49 -10.58
CA VAL A 213 -6.85 -17.56 -9.33
C VAL A 213 -7.02 -16.16 -8.74
N PHE A 214 -8.26 -15.75 -8.58
CA PHE A 214 -8.63 -14.44 -8.05
C PHE A 214 -9.24 -14.57 -6.65
N CYS A 215 -9.45 -13.44 -6.00
CA CYS A 215 -10.36 -13.34 -4.88
C CYS A 215 -11.27 -12.13 -5.03
N LEU A 216 -12.52 -12.28 -4.58
CA LEU A 216 -13.55 -11.24 -4.60
C LEU A 216 -13.97 -10.91 -3.17
N GLY A 217 -14.27 -9.65 -2.90
CA GLY A 217 -14.94 -9.26 -1.66
C GLY A 217 -15.80 -8.01 -1.85
N VAL A 218 -16.49 -7.64 -0.78
CA VAL A 218 -17.29 -6.41 -0.69
C VAL A 218 -16.88 -5.67 0.56
N ARG A 219 -16.61 -4.37 0.42
CA ARG A 219 -16.23 -3.48 1.51
C ARG A 219 -17.12 -2.25 1.57
N LEU A 220 -17.47 -1.83 2.78
CA LEU A 220 -17.97 -0.49 3.05
C LEU A 220 -16.75 0.41 3.29
N VAL A 221 -16.64 1.48 2.52
CA VAL A 221 -15.49 2.39 2.56
C VAL A 221 -15.90 3.82 2.81
N LYS A 222 -14.98 4.58 3.40
CA LYS A 222 -15.04 6.03 3.54
C LYS A 222 -13.92 6.67 2.74
N ARG A 223 -14.22 7.71 1.96
CA ARG A 223 -13.24 8.47 1.20
C ARG A 223 -12.36 9.26 2.17
N ARG A 224 -11.05 9.07 2.09
CA ARG A 224 -10.09 9.91 2.79
C ARG A 224 -9.91 11.23 2.04
N THR A 225 -9.84 12.30 2.80
CA THR A 225 -9.42 13.61 2.31
C THR A 225 -7.93 13.60 1.99
N PHE A 226 -7.50 14.53 1.14
CA PHE A 226 -6.08 14.70 0.83
C PHE A 226 -5.23 14.94 2.09
N GLN A 227 -5.74 15.74 3.03
CA GLN A 227 -5.08 16.00 4.31
C GLN A 227 -4.92 14.72 5.17
N GLN A 228 -5.93 13.85 5.18
CA GLN A 228 -5.81 12.57 5.89
C GLN A 228 -4.72 11.69 5.28
N ILE A 229 -4.57 11.69 3.95
CA ILE A 229 -3.47 10.96 3.28
C ILE A 229 -2.11 11.58 3.60
N LEU A 230 -1.99 12.91 3.56
CA LEU A 230 -0.77 13.60 3.97
C LEU A 230 -0.37 13.28 5.41
N ASN A 231 -1.34 13.20 6.33
CA ASN A 231 -1.10 12.86 7.73
C ASN A 231 -0.65 11.40 7.93
N MET A 232 -0.84 10.52 6.93
CA MET A 232 -0.33 9.15 6.96
C MET A 232 1.14 9.06 6.53
N ILE A 233 1.67 10.08 5.85
CA ILE A 233 3.08 10.12 5.43
C ILE A 233 3.97 10.26 6.66
N ARG A 234 4.95 9.37 6.79
CA ARG A 234 5.86 9.38 7.93
C ARG A 234 6.80 10.59 7.83
N LYS A 235 6.87 11.33 8.93
CA LYS A 235 7.82 12.42 9.17
C LYS A 235 8.89 11.92 10.15
N GLU A 236 9.89 12.74 10.44
CA GLU A 236 10.82 12.44 11.54
C GLU A 236 10.04 12.29 12.87
N PRO A 237 10.37 11.30 13.73
CA PRO A 237 11.41 10.28 13.58
C PRO A 237 10.96 8.98 12.89
N ASP A 238 9.66 8.77 12.70
CA ASP A 238 9.10 7.50 12.18
C ASP A 238 9.44 7.23 10.69
N GLY A 239 9.88 8.27 9.96
CA GLY A 239 10.32 8.24 8.57
C GLY A 239 11.80 7.94 8.41
N GLU A 240 12.54 8.88 7.83
CA GLU A 240 14.01 8.92 7.76
C GLU A 240 14.48 10.09 8.61
N ILE A 241 15.41 9.87 9.54
CA ILE A 241 16.01 10.94 10.35
C ILE A 241 17.06 11.71 9.56
N PHE A 242 17.35 12.95 9.95
CA PHE A 242 18.30 13.80 9.22
C PHE A 242 19.68 13.17 9.05
N GLU A 243 20.21 12.47 10.06
CA GLU A 243 21.52 11.83 10.01
C GLU A 243 21.59 10.74 8.93
N ASP A 244 20.54 9.93 8.79
CA ASP A 244 20.44 8.89 7.77
C ASP A 244 20.34 9.50 6.38
N ALA A 245 19.53 10.55 6.22
CA ALA A 245 19.42 11.28 4.96
C ALA A 245 20.75 11.92 4.56
N LEU A 246 21.47 12.53 5.50
CA LEU A 246 22.78 13.11 5.29
C LEU A 246 23.81 12.04 4.91
N ALA A 247 23.84 10.90 5.61
CA ALA A 247 24.72 9.78 5.29
C ALA A 247 24.45 9.24 3.87
N ARG A 248 23.18 9.16 3.47
CA ARG A 248 22.78 8.80 2.11
C ARG A 248 23.25 9.83 1.08
N VAL A 249 23.06 11.12 1.33
CA VAL A 249 23.54 12.20 0.43
C VAL A 249 25.05 12.13 0.28
N ARG A 250 25.81 12.04 1.38
CA ARG A 250 27.27 11.88 1.37
C ARG A 250 27.71 10.68 0.54
N ARG A 251 27.04 9.54 0.68
CA ARG A 251 27.31 8.34 -0.13
C ARG A 251 27.07 8.58 -1.61
N CYS A 252 25.97 9.26 -1.98
CA CYS A 252 25.67 9.56 -3.38
C CYS A 252 26.64 10.57 -4.00
N VAL A 253 27.11 11.56 -3.23
CA VAL A 253 28.05 12.59 -3.69
C VAL A 253 29.48 12.01 -3.76
N GLY A 254 29.95 11.36 -2.70
CA GLY A 254 31.30 10.77 -2.63
C GLY A 254 31.48 9.49 -3.45
N GLY A 255 30.40 8.83 -3.88
CA GLY A 255 30.46 7.64 -4.74
C GLY A 255 30.63 7.95 -6.23
N ARG A 256 30.30 9.18 -6.69
CA ARG A 256 30.43 9.56 -8.11
C ARG A 256 31.88 9.73 -8.55
N THR A 257 32.80 10.04 -7.64
CA THR A 257 34.23 10.17 -7.93
C THR A 257 34.94 8.84 -8.19
N ALA A 258 34.30 7.68 -7.92
CA ALA A 258 34.94 6.38 -8.00
C ALA A 258 34.54 5.53 -9.23
N THR A 259 33.42 5.82 -9.90
CA THR A 259 32.88 4.93 -10.96
C THR A 259 32.83 5.52 -12.37
N GLU A 260 33.22 6.79 -12.57
CA GLU A 260 33.26 7.41 -13.91
C GLU A 260 34.70 7.62 -14.46
N ASN A 261 35.75 7.26 -13.71
CA ASN A 261 37.15 7.51 -14.11
C ASN A 261 37.96 6.21 -14.38
N ALA A 262 37.37 5.24 -15.06
CA ALA A 262 38.10 4.02 -15.45
C ALA A 262 38.53 3.98 -16.92
N ASP A 263 38.31 5.04 -17.72
CA ASP A 263 38.68 4.99 -19.15
C ASP A 263 38.91 6.36 -19.81
N SER A 264 39.58 7.32 -19.16
CA SER A 264 39.93 8.59 -19.82
C SER A 264 41.30 9.12 -19.40
N ASP A 265 42.17 9.20 -20.41
CA ASP A 265 43.33 10.06 -20.67
C ASP A 265 44.05 10.76 -19.49
N PRO A 266 45.39 10.61 -19.30
CA PRO A 266 46.11 11.19 -18.16
C PRO A 266 46.32 12.72 -18.21
N ASP A 267 45.87 13.42 -19.25
CA ASP A 267 46.12 14.85 -19.45
C ASP A 267 44.89 15.76 -19.17
N LEU A 268 43.78 15.21 -18.69
CA LEU A 268 42.70 16.03 -18.14
C LEU A 268 43.00 16.26 -16.65
N GLU A 269 43.59 17.42 -16.34
CA GLU A 269 43.56 18.00 -14.99
C GLU A 269 42.14 17.87 -14.45
N ALA A 270 41.91 16.84 -13.64
CA ALA A 270 40.64 16.58 -13.02
C ALA A 270 40.43 17.72 -12.04
N VAL A 271 39.73 18.77 -12.50
CA VAL A 271 39.19 19.79 -11.61
C VAL A 271 38.33 19.01 -10.63
N VAL A 272 38.88 18.76 -9.45
CA VAL A 272 38.17 18.25 -8.29
C VAL A 272 37.19 19.35 -7.94
N THR A 273 36.07 19.40 -8.63
CA THR A 273 34.99 20.29 -8.24
C THR A 273 34.49 19.74 -6.92
N ASP A 274 34.81 20.46 -5.83
CA ASP A 274 34.37 20.18 -4.45
C ASP A 274 32.83 20.11 -4.29
N PHE A 275 32.07 20.24 -5.38
CA PHE A 275 30.63 20.42 -5.41
C PHE A 275 29.99 19.60 -6.52
N VAL A 276 28.90 18.91 -6.17
CA VAL A 276 28.02 18.23 -7.12
C VAL A 276 26.77 19.08 -7.33
N PRO A 277 26.46 19.53 -8.56
CA PRO A 277 25.24 20.27 -8.85
C PRO A 277 24.03 19.33 -8.74
N VAL A 278 22.97 19.81 -8.09
CA VAL A 278 21.72 19.08 -7.86
C VAL A 278 20.55 19.99 -8.22
N ASN A 279 19.69 19.49 -9.10
CA ASN A 279 18.46 20.16 -9.49
C ASN A 279 17.33 19.82 -8.51
N LEU A 280 16.65 20.84 -7.99
CA LEU A 280 15.54 20.75 -7.04
C LEU A 280 14.16 20.76 -7.72
N ARG A 281 14.11 20.63 -9.05
CA ARG A 281 12.84 20.48 -9.78
C ARG A 281 12.31 19.07 -9.61
N CYS A 282 11.01 19.00 -9.37
CA CYS A 282 10.29 17.75 -9.29
C CYS A 282 10.27 17.07 -10.67
N PRO A 283 10.63 15.78 -10.78
CA PRO A 283 10.57 15.05 -12.05
C PRO A 283 9.16 14.89 -12.62
N LEU A 284 8.12 15.15 -11.81
CA LEU A 284 6.72 15.01 -12.21
C LEU A 284 6.11 16.31 -12.73
N SER A 285 6.40 17.45 -12.08
CA SER A 285 5.82 18.75 -12.45
C SER A 285 6.79 19.68 -13.17
N GLY A 286 8.10 19.38 -13.15
CA GLY A 286 9.15 20.29 -13.64
C GLY A 286 9.33 21.57 -12.82
N SER A 287 8.53 21.76 -11.78
CA SER A 287 8.56 22.91 -10.86
C SER A 287 9.43 22.61 -9.65
N ARG A 288 9.91 23.64 -8.95
CA ARG A 288 10.70 23.47 -7.72
C ARG A 288 9.89 22.70 -6.68
N ILE A 289 10.52 21.69 -6.05
CA ILE A 289 9.92 20.89 -4.99
C ILE A 289 9.56 21.79 -3.79
N ASN A 290 8.31 21.75 -3.36
CA ASN A 290 7.83 22.45 -2.17
C ASN A 290 8.01 21.60 -0.91
N VAL A 291 7.58 20.32 -0.98
CA VAL A 291 7.77 19.32 0.07
C VAL A 291 8.49 18.12 -0.54
N ALA A 292 9.73 17.89 -0.11
CA ALA A 292 10.54 16.80 -0.65
C ALA A 292 10.04 15.45 -0.14
N GLY A 293 9.41 14.69 -1.03
CA GLY A 293 9.01 13.30 -0.81
C GLY A 293 10.00 12.33 -1.45
N ARG A 294 10.15 11.17 -0.81
CA ARG A 294 10.89 10.02 -1.35
C ARG A 294 10.29 8.71 -0.84
N PHE A 295 10.74 7.60 -1.41
CA PHE A 295 10.51 6.30 -0.81
C PHE A 295 11.71 5.91 0.07
N LYS A 296 11.45 5.47 1.30
CA LYS A 296 12.50 5.06 2.26
C LYS A 296 13.45 3.99 1.70
N PRO A 297 12.98 2.96 0.96
CA PRO A 297 13.89 1.96 0.39
C PRO A 297 14.69 2.44 -0.84
N CYS A 298 14.43 3.64 -1.37
CA CYS A 298 15.21 4.15 -2.51
C CYS A 298 16.64 4.48 -2.09
N VAL A 299 17.61 4.08 -2.92
CA VAL A 299 19.04 4.37 -2.70
C VAL A 299 19.51 5.65 -3.38
N HIS A 300 18.72 6.20 -4.31
CA HIS A 300 19.06 7.44 -5.01
C HIS A 300 18.94 8.66 -4.09
N MET A 301 19.66 9.71 -4.47
CA MET A 301 19.63 11.00 -3.77
C MET A 301 18.35 11.79 -4.05
N GLY A 302 17.84 11.77 -5.28
CA GLY A 302 16.76 12.66 -5.72
C GLY A 302 15.44 12.45 -4.99
N CYS A 303 14.64 13.52 -4.95
CA CYS A 303 13.30 13.58 -4.38
C CYS A 303 12.27 13.96 -5.45
N PHE A 304 10.99 13.83 -5.10
CA PHE A 304 9.87 14.37 -5.87
C PHE A 304 9.04 15.28 -4.98
N ASP A 305 8.17 16.10 -5.59
CA ASP A 305 7.21 16.87 -4.83
C ASP A 305 6.11 15.93 -4.29
N LEU A 306 5.99 15.89 -2.96
CA LEU A 306 5.11 14.96 -2.27
C LEU A 306 3.64 15.19 -2.62
N GLU A 307 3.19 16.45 -2.67
CA GLU A 307 1.78 16.76 -2.90
C GLU A 307 1.38 16.42 -4.33
N ILE A 308 2.20 16.83 -5.31
CA ILE A 308 2.01 16.45 -6.72
C ILE A 308 1.97 14.92 -6.88
N PHE A 309 2.88 14.20 -6.21
CA PHE A 309 2.91 12.75 -6.27
C PHE A 309 1.62 12.12 -5.73
N LEU A 310 1.09 12.63 -4.62
CA LEU A 310 -0.17 12.15 -4.05
C LEU A 310 -1.38 12.48 -4.92
N GLU A 311 -1.43 13.66 -5.53
CA GLU A 311 -2.50 14.04 -6.47
C GLU A 311 -2.54 13.13 -7.69
N MET A 312 -1.37 12.82 -8.29
CA MET A 312 -1.26 11.88 -9.41
C MET A 312 -1.71 10.47 -9.00
N ASN A 313 -1.36 10.05 -7.79
CA ASN A 313 -1.76 8.74 -7.25
C ASN A 313 -3.25 8.68 -6.91
N GLN A 314 -3.87 9.80 -6.52
CA GLN A 314 -5.33 9.89 -6.32
C GLN A 314 -6.11 9.68 -7.63
N ARG A 315 -5.47 9.71 -8.78
CA ARG A 315 -6.08 9.33 -10.06
C ARG A 315 -5.68 7.93 -10.47
N SER A 316 -4.38 7.62 -10.42
CA SER A 316 -3.81 6.41 -11.05
C SER A 316 -3.61 5.19 -10.14
N ARG A 317 -3.56 5.35 -8.81
CA ARG A 317 -3.20 4.29 -7.82
C ARG A 317 -1.84 3.64 -8.15
N LYS A 318 -0.95 4.39 -8.79
CA LYS A 318 0.35 3.90 -9.25
C LYS A 318 1.48 4.40 -8.34
N TRP A 319 1.70 3.68 -7.25
CA TRP A 319 2.77 3.92 -6.27
C TRP A 319 4.16 3.52 -6.79
N GLN A 320 4.57 4.10 -7.92
CA GLN A 320 5.87 3.87 -8.56
C GLN A 320 6.76 5.10 -8.35
N CYS A 321 8.01 4.89 -7.93
CA CYS A 321 8.97 5.99 -7.81
C CYS A 321 9.25 6.60 -9.19
N PRO A 322 9.13 7.92 -9.38
CA PRO A 322 9.39 8.57 -10.66
C PRO A 322 10.87 8.60 -11.07
N ILE A 323 11.77 8.22 -10.16
CA ILE A 323 13.23 8.25 -10.39
C ILE A 323 13.74 6.85 -10.71
N CYS A 324 13.50 5.86 -9.84
CA CYS A 324 14.00 4.49 -10.04
C CYS A 324 12.99 3.52 -10.66
N LEU A 325 11.75 3.95 -10.89
CA LEU A 325 10.66 3.17 -11.50
C LEU A 325 10.27 1.88 -10.74
N LYS A 326 10.75 1.69 -9.50
CA LYS A 326 10.31 0.59 -8.64
C LYS A 326 8.92 0.88 -8.04
N ASN A 327 8.12 -0.17 -7.86
CA ASN A 327 6.83 -0.09 -7.19
C ASN A 327 7.01 -0.20 -5.67
N TYR A 328 6.23 0.59 -4.94
CA TYR A 328 6.22 0.70 -3.49
C TYR A 328 4.77 0.80 -3.00
N SER A 329 4.59 1.12 -1.72
CA SER A 329 3.32 1.47 -1.11
C SER A 329 3.35 2.86 -0.49
N LEU A 330 2.19 3.38 -0.07
CA LEU A 330 2.13 4.62 0.71
C LEU A 330 2.95 4.52 2.01
N ASP A 331 3.04 3.34 2.63
CA ASP A 331 3.79 3.12 3.88
C ASP A 331 5.31 3.37 3.73
N ASP A 332 5.80 3.31 2.49
CA ASP A 332 7.20 3.53 2.14
C ASP A 332 7.51 5.01 1.86
N VAL A 333 6.50 5.86 1.69
CA VAL A 333 6.66 7.29 1.40
C VAL A 333 7.04 8.02 2.68
N VAL A 334 8.10 8.81 2.62
CA VAL A 334 8.60 9.64 3.70
C VAL A 334 8.89 11.06 3.20
N ILE A 335 8.85 12.03 4.11
CA ILE A 335 9.41 13.36 3.87
C ILE A 335 10.93 13.26 4.02
N ASP A 336 11.68 13.65 2.99
CA ASP A 336 13.14 13.69 3.02
C ASP A 336 13.60 14.87 3.90
N PRO A 337 14.24 14.64 5.05
CA PRO A 337 14.56 15.72 5.99
C PRO A 337 15.68 16.63 5.48
N TYR A 338 16.61 16.09 4.68
CA TYR A 338 17.73 16.85 4.14
C TYR A 338 17.25 17.83 3.07
N PHE A 339 16.61 17.35 2.02
CA PHE A 339 16.12 18.20 0.93
C PHE A 339 14.97 19.09 1.37
N ASN A 340 14.12 18.66 2.32
CA ASN A 340 13.07 19.53 2.84
C ASN A 340 13.64 20.71 3.65
N ARG A 341 14.79 20.54 4.31
CA ARG A 341 15.52 21.67 4.94
C ARG A 341 16.04 22.65 3.88
N ILE A 342 16.60 22.13 2.78
CA ILE A 342 17.06 22.95 1.65
C ILE A 342 15.89 23.74 1.04
N THR A 343 14.83 23.05 0.62
CA THR A 343 13.69 23.69 -0.04
C THR A 343 13.02 24.71 0.88
N SER A 344 12.94 24.44 2.19
CA SER A 344 12.42 25.39 3.18
C SER A 344 13.26 26.67 3.27
N GLN A 345 14.59 26.58 3.25
CA GLN A 345 15.48 27.74 3.25
C GLN A 345 15.41 28.54 1.94
N LEU A 346 15.12 27.87 0.82
CA LEU A 346 14.97 28.51 -0.48
C LEU A 346 13.57 29.07 -0.74
N ARG A 347 12.58 28.89 0.17
CA ARG A 347 11.23 29.44 0.00
C ARG A 347 11.22 30.96 -0.12
N THR A 348 12.13 31.64 0.58
CA THR A 348 12.30 33.10 0.52
C THR A 348 13.10 33.55 -0.69
N CYS A 349 13.76 32.63 -1.40
CA CYS A 349 14.42 32.90 -2.67
C CYS A 349 13.39 32.76 -3.80
N GLY A 350 13.43 33.66 -4.78
CA GLY A 350 12.54 33.61 -5.95
C GLY A 350 12.54 32.24 -6.63
N GLU A 351 11.46 31.88 -7.33
CA GLU A 351 11.24 30.56 -7.95
C GLU A 351 12.37 30.12 -8.91
N LYS A 352 13.18 31.06 -9.39
CA LYS A 352 14.31 30.82 -10.30
C LYS A 352 15.43 29.99 -9.66
N VAL A 353 15.64 30.07 -8.34
CA VAL A 353 16.67 29.29 -7.66
C VAL A 353 16.18 27.85 -7.49
N ALA A 354 16.57 26.98 -8.43
CA ALA A 354 16.22 25.57 -8.45
C ALA A 354 17.44 24.65 -8.57
N GLU A 355 18.65 25.18 -8.47
CA GLU A 355 19.90 24.41 -8.45
C GLU A 355 20.70 24.73 -7.18
N VAL A 356 21.24 23.68 -6.57
CA VAL A 356 22.15 23.77 -5.44
C VAL A 356 23.41 22.98 -5.73
N GLU A 357 24.48 23.33 -5.05
CA GLU A 357 25.77 22.66 -5.16
C GLU A 357 26.08 22.04 -3.81
N ILE A 358 26.29 20.73 -3.78
CA ILE A 358 26.47 19.93 -2.56
C ILE A 358 27.90 19.38 -2.48
N LYS A 359 28.57 19.59 -1.35
CA LYS A 359 29.89 19.05 -1.06
C LYS A 359 29.86 17.58 -0.62
N PRO A 360 31.00 16.85 -0.67
CA PRO A 360 31.12 15.50 -0.12
C PRO A 360 30.77 15.36 1.36
N ASP A 361 30.92 16.42 2.15
CA ASP A 361 30.53 16.47 3.56
C ASP A 361 29.01 16.71 3.78
N GLY A 362 28.26 16.93 2.69
CA GLY A 362 26.82 17.22 2.68
C GLY A 362 26.45 18.66 3.00
N SER A 363 27.40 19.58 3.13
CA SER A 363 27.10 21.01 3.11
C SER A 363 26.72 21.46 1.70
N TRP A 364 25.92 22.52 1.58
CA TRP A 364 25.41 22.96 0.27
C TRP A 364 25.35 24.49 0.17
N ARG A 365 25.34 25.00 -1.07
CA ARG A 365 25.05 26.39 -1.39
C ARG A 365 24.04 26.49 -2.53
N ALA A 366 23.27 27.58 -2.57
CA ALA A 366 22.47 27.90 -3.74
C ALA A 366 23.37 28.35 -4.90
N LYS A 367 23.07 27.90 -6.12
CA LYS A 367 23.71 28.43 -7.32
C LYS A 367 23.04 29.75 -7.66
N ALA A 368 23.78 30.85 -7.66
CA ALA A 368 23.25 32.15 -8.06
C ALA A 368 23.22 32.25 -9.60
N ASP A 369 22.25 33.00 -10.15
CA ASP A 369 22.10 33.26 -11.60
C ASP A 369 23.32 33.97 -12.25
N GLY A 370 24.39 34.25 -11.50
CA GLY A 370 25.58 35.00 -11.95
C GLY A 370 26.72 34.16 -12.55
N ASP A 371 26.64 32.82 -12.52
CA ASP A 371 27.68 31.93 -13.08
C ASP A 371 27.34 31.38 -14.48
N LEU A 372 26.30 31.91 -15.13
CA LEU A 372 26.13 31.74 -16.58
C LEU A 372 27.10 32.71 -17.28
N GLY A 373 28.34 32.26 -17.40
CA GLY A 373 29.39 32.94 -18.15
C GLY A 373 28.94 33.30 -19.56
N HIS A 374 29.27 34.54 -19.94
CA HIS A 374 29.21 35.06 -21.30
C HIS A 374 30.08 34.26 -22.28
#